data_AF-A0A0C3IJZ3-F1
#
_entry.id   AF-A0A0C3IJZ3-F1
#
_cell.length_a   1.000
_cell.length_b   1.000
_cell.length_c   1.000
_cell.angle_alpha   90.00
_cell.angle_beta   90.00
_cell.angle_gamma   90.00
#
_symmetry.space_group_name_H-M   'P 1'
#
loop_
_entity.id
_entity.type
_entity.pdbx_description
1 polymer ?
#
loop_
_entity_poly.entity_id
_entity_poly.type
_entity_poly.pdbx_seq_one_letter_code
_entity_poly.pdbx_strand_id
1 'polypeptide(L)' 'GHSNSKFVTLEEQLAIFLYTCVTGLTVRHVGEHFQWSNDTISRYFKKLLFIFSEPPFYITYVQFPTGEAIHPKI' A
#
# COMPACT_ATOMS: atom_id res chain seq x y z
N GLY A 1 28.27 -0.76 -7.46
CA GLY A 1 28.06 0.63 -7.04
C GLY A 1 26.87 0.66 -6.11
N HIS A 2 27.11 0.93 -4.83
CA HIS A 2 26.07 0.98 -3.81
C HIS A 2 25.31 2.29 -3.98
N SER A 3 24.18 2.24 -4.70
CA SER A 3 23.25 3.35 -4.80
C SER A 3 22.63 3.57 -3.43
N ASN A 4 23.23 4.46 -2.64
CA ASN A 4 22.66 5.00 -1.41
C ASN A 4 21.35 5.73 -1.75
N SER A 5 20.26 5.00 -1.98
CA SER A 5 18.95 5.62 -2.01
C SER A 5 18.55 5.85 -0.56
N LYS A 6 18.64 7.10 -0.11
CA LYS A 6 18.07 7.57 1.16
C LYS A 6 16.52 7.45 1.20
N PHE A 7 15.91 6.80 0.21
CA PHE A 7 14.48 6.72 -0.03
C PHE A 7 14.05 5.26 -0.29
N VAL A 8 12.97 4.86 0.36
CA VAL A 8 12.25 3.60 0.14
C VAL A 8 11.59 3.66 -1.24
N THR A 9 11.76 2.63 -2.07
CA THR A 9 11.20 2.61 -3.43
C THR A 9 9.68 2.58 -3.42
N LEU A 10 9.03 2.89 -4.54
CA LEU A 10 7.55 2.85 -4.59
C LEU A 10 7.02 1.43 -4.39
N GLU A 11 7.70 0.44 -4.97
CA GLU A 11 7.39 -0.98 -4.82
C GLU A 11 7.50 -1.41 -3.36
N GLU A 12 8.55 -0.96 -2.66
CA GLU A 12 8.77 -1.29 -1.26
C GLU A 12 7.76 -0.58 -0.34
N GLN A 13 7.37 0.67 -0.65
CA GLN A 13 6.27 1.34 0.03
C GLN A 13 4.99 0.51 -0.09
N LEU A 14 4.64 0.08 -1.31
CA LEU A 14 3.45 -0.73 -1.58
C LEU A 14 3.51 -2.07 -0.85
N ALA A 15 4.68 -2.72 -0.84
CA ALA A 15 4.91 -3.96 -0.11
C ALA A 15 4.71 -3.77 1.40
N ILE A 16 5.22 -2.69 2.00
CA ILE A 16 5.00 -2.36 3.42
C ILE A 16 3.50 -2.25 3.72
N PHE A 17 2.75 -1.52 2.89
CA PHE A 17 1.30 -1.34 3.10
C PHE A 17 0.55 -2.67 3.01
N LEU A 18 0.71 -3.41 1.91
CA LEU A 18 0.00 -4.67 1.69
C LEU A 18 0.39 -5.73 2.74
N TYR A 19 1.68 -5.87 3.05
CA TYR A 19 2.16 -6.80 4.06
C TYR A 19 1.56 -6.50 5.43
N THR A 20 1.50 -5.22 5.82
CA THR A 20 0.89 -4.81 7.09
C THR A 20 -0.62 -5.13 7.11
N CYS A 21 -1.35 -4.81 6.04
CA CYS A 21 -2.79 -5.08 5.94
C CYS A 21 -3.13 -6.58 5.96
N VAL A 22 -2.35 -7.41 5.26
CA VAL A 22 -2.62 -8.85 5.13
C VAL A 22 -2.21 -9.61 6.40
N THR A 23 -1.11 -9.23 7.03
CA THR A 23 -0.57 -9.98 8.18
C THR A 23 -1.07 -9.47 9.53
N GLY A 24 -1.51 -8.21 9.63
CA GLY A 24 -1.91 -7.59 10.89
C GLY A 24 -0.77 -7.48 11.92
N LEU A 25 0.49 -7.62 11.49
CA LEU A 25 1.65 -7.57 12.38
C LEU A 25 1.87 -6.16 12.96
N THR A 26 2.53 -6.11 14.11
CA THR A 26 2.95 -4.84 14.72
C THR A 26 4.02 -4.18 13.86
N VAL A 27 4.09 -2.84 13.93
CA VAL A 27 5.09 -2.03 13.22
C VAL A 27 6.53 -2.50 13.47
N ARG A 28 6.80 -3.03 14.67
CA ARG A 28 8.12 -3.57 15.03
C ARG A 28 8.49 -4.78 14.17
N HIS A 29 7.59 -5.77 14.07
CA HIS A 29 7.85 -6.96 13.26
C HIS A 29 7.94 -6.63 11.76
N VAL A 30 7.14 -5.67 11.29
CA VAL A 30 7.23 -5.18 9.91
C VAL A 30 8.57 -4.47 9.68
N GLY A 31 9.02 -3.63 10.63
CA GLY A 31 10.33 -2.96 10.56
C GLY A 31 11.49 -3.96 10.54
N GLU A 32 11.42 -5.00 11.38
CA GLU A 32 12.39 -6.10 11.39
C GLU A 32 12.41 -6.86 10.05
N HIS A 33 11.26 -7.09 9.41
CA HIS A 33 11.20 -7.76 8.11
C HIS A 33 11.82 -6.92 6.98
N PHE A 34 11.48 -5.64 6.90
CA PHE A 34 11.92 -4.74 5.83
C PHE A 34 13.25 -4.02 6.12
N GLN A 35 13.87 -4.25 7.28
CA GLN A 35 15.11 -3.61 7.70
C GLN A 35 15.02 -2.07 7.74
N TRP A 36 13.85 -1.55 8.15
CA TRP A 36 13.57 -0.13 8.29
C TRP A 36 13.13 0.22 9.71
N SER A 37 13.32 1.49 10.08
CA SER A 37 12.87 1.99 11.37
C SER A 37 11.33 1.98 11.47
N ASN A 38 10.81 1.87 12.70
CA ASN A 38 9.37 1.94 12.96
C ASN A 38 8.73 3.24 12.43
N ASP A 39 9.49 4.35 12.45
CA ASP A 39 9.06 5.63 11.88
C ASP A 39 8.86 5.51 10.36
N THR A 40 9.85 4.92 9.68
CA THR A 40 9.81 4.69 8.22
C THR A 40 8.62 3.81 7.83
N ILE A 41 8.40 2.70 8.54
CA ILE A 41 7.24 1.82 8.30
C ILE A 41 5.93 2.59 8.49
N SER A 42 5.80 3.29 9.62
CA SER A 42 4.58 4.06 9.95
C SER A 42 4.30 5.16 8.92
N ARG A 43 5.34 5.85 8.45
CA ARG A 43 5.24 6.92 7.45
C ARG A 43 4.69 6.40 6.13
N TYR A 44 5.24 5.30 5.61
CA TYR A 44 4.83 4.79 4.31
C TYR A 44 3.51 4.03 4.35
N PHE A 45 3.22 3.35 5.45
CA PHE A 45 1.88 2.80 5.70
C PHE A 45 0.82 3.90 5.63
N LYS A 46 0.99 4.99 6.40
CA LYS A 46 0.06 6.12 6.41
C LYS A 46 -0.05 6.78 5.03
N LYS A 47 1.08 7.02 4.36
CA LYS A 47 1.10 7.62 3.02
C LYS A 47 0.20 6.85 2.04
N LEU A 48 0.34 5.52 1.99
CA LEU A 48 -0.46 4.69 1.09
C LEU A 48 -1.91 4.54 1.55
N LEU A 49 -2.14 4.49 2.85
CA LEU A 49 -3.51 4.51 3.40
C LEU A 49 -4.28 5.75 2.90
N PHE A 50 -3.68 6.93 2.98
CA PHE A 50 -4.30 8.16 2.46
C PHE A 50 -4.51 8.08 0.95
N ILE A 51 -3.48 7.71 0.17
CA ILE A 51 -3.60 7.58 -1.30
C ILE A 51 -4.76 6.67 -1.70
N PHE A 52 -4.93 5.53 -1.04
CA PHE A 52 -5.97 4.57 -1.38
C PHE A 52 -7.36 4.93 -0.82
N SER A 53 -7.41 5.74 0.23
CA SER A 53 -8.67 6.14 0.88
C SER A 53 -9.20 7.49 0.35
N GLU A 54 -8.37 8.27 -0.33
CA GLU A 54 -8.73 9.57 -0.87
C GLU A 54 -9.23 9.48 -2.33
N PRO A 55 -10.12 10.40 -2.74
CA PRO A 55 -10.39 10.63 -4.15
C PRO A 55 -9.14 11.12 -4.90
N PRO A 56 -8.97 10.76 -6.19
CA PRO A 56 -9.91 9.99 -7.00
C PRO A 56 -9.77 8.47 -6.83
N PHE A 57 -8.77 7.97 -6.10
CA PHE A 57 -8.46 6.55 -6.09
C PHE A 57 -9.62 5.71 -5.54
N TYR A 58 -10.09 6.03 -4.34
CA TYR A 58 -11.13 5.24 -3.67
C TYR A 58 -12.41 5.17 -4.51
N ILE A 59 -12.87 6.32 -5.02
CA ILE A 59 -14.11 6.41 -5.79
C ILE A 59 -14.04 5.68 -7.15
N THR A 60 -12.84 5.61 -7.74
CA THR A 60 -12.63 4.98 -9.05
C THR A 60 -12.49 3.46 -8.92
N TYR A 61 -11.79 2.96 -7.91
CA TYR A 61 -11.42 1.55 -7.82
C TYR A 61 -12.20 0.76 -6.78
N VAL A 62 -12.78 1.40 -5.77
CA VAL A 62 -13.58 0.74 -4.72
C VAL A 62 -15.05 1.02 -4.98
N GLN A 63 -15.63 0.24 -5.89
CA GLN A 63 -17.05 0.31 -6.25
C GLN A 63 -17.73 -1.00 -5.90
N PHE A 64 -18.99 -0.91 -5.44
CA PHE A 64 -19.83 -2.09 -5.41
C PHE A 64 -19.95 -2.65 -6.84
N PRO A 65 -20.07 -3.97 -7.01
CA PRO A 65 -20.51 -4.51 -8.27
C PRO A 65 -21.91 -3.97 -8.52
N THR A 66 -22.01 -2.89 -9.27
CA THR A 66 -23.26 -2.43 -9.85
C THR A 66 -23.73 -3.62 -10.68
N GLY A 67 -24.94 -4.13 -10.44
CA GLY A 67 -25.48 -5.35 -11.07
C GLY A 67 -25.60 -5.30 -12.59
N GLU A 68 -25.01 -4.30 -13.25
CA GLU A 68 -24.87 -4.17 -14.68
C GLU A 68 -23.45 -4.58 -15.08
N ALA A 69 -23.16 -5.88 -14.94
CA ALA A 69 -22.28 -6.51 -15.89
C ALA A 69 -22.95 -6.41 -17.26
N ILE A 70 -22.72 -5.29 -17.96
CA ILE A 70 -22.97 -5.21 -19.40
C ILE A 70 -21.97 -6.18 -20.01
N HIS A 71 -22.38 -7.43 -20.14
CA HIS A 71 -21.72 -8.39 -21.00
C HIS A 71 -21.63 -7.73 -22.39
N PRO A 72 -20.41 -7.61 -22.97
CA PRO A 72 -20.31 -7.32 -24.39
C PRO A 72 -20.98 -8.51 -25.08
N LYS A 73 -22.14 -8.27 -25.73
CA LYS A 73 -22.71 -9.22 -26.67
C LYS A 73 -21.66 -9.41 -27.78
N ILE A 74 -21.08 -10.61 -27.81
CA ILE A 74 -20.40 -11.16 -28.98
C ILE A 74 -21.47 -11.75 -29.89
#